data_AF-A0A4U1MAI2-F1
#
_entry.id   AF-A0A4U1MAI2-F1
#
_cell.length_a   1.000
_cell.length_b   1.000
_cell.length_c   1.000
_cell.angle_alpha   90.00
_cell.angle_beta   90.00
_cell.angle_gamma   90.00
#
_symmetry.space_group_name_H-M   'P 1'
#
loop_
_entity.id
_entity.type
_entity.pdbx_description
1 polymer ?
#
loop_
_entity_poly.entity_id
_entity_poly.type
_entity_poly.pdbx_seq_one_letter_code
_entity_poly.pdbx_strand_id
1 'polypeptide(L)'
;MKKLSCYIAIFLLGTPIGLMAQQEATTKEVNFYTHLAVKDANNEHQLSYNKLEDEQDFWSDQKSYEAILEKQRPDLYAVYMRQKRTEYLAHQKYCEDNACDHTELYLKQASIYILHDTKGSELVAQ
;
A
#
# COMPACT_ATOMS: atom_id res chain seq x y z
N MET A 1 20.73 3.23 67.77
CA MET A 1 20.47 2.06 66.92
C MET A 1 18.97 1.91 66.69
N LYS A 2 18.47 2.32 65.52
CA LYS A 2 17.16 1.91 64.99
C LYS A 2 17.32 1.85 63.47
N LYS A 3 17.45 0.66 62.90
CA LYS A 3 17.47 0.47 61.44
C LYS A 3 16.03 0.26 61.00
N LEU A 4 15.49 1.27 60.31
CA LEU A 4 14.18 1.22 59.68
C LEU A 4 14.26 0.36 58.42
N SER A 5 13.22 -0.46 58.23
CA SER A 5 13.10 -1.51 57.22
C SER A 5 12.77 -0.99 55.82
N CYS A 6 12.79 -1.95 54.87
CA CYS A 6 12.24 -1.91 53.50
C CYS A 6 13.09 -1.28 52.40
N TYR A 7 13.74 -2.14 51.61
CA TYR A 7 13.82 -1.95 50.16
C TYR A 7 13.56 -3.28 49.46
N ILE A 8 12.31 -3.47 49.02
CA ILE A 8 11.97 -4.38 47.92
C ILE A 8 12.57 -3.75 46.67
N ALA A 9 13.82 -4.08 46.38
CA ALA A 9 14.52 -3.66 45.17
C ALA A 9 14.52 -4.80 44.15
N ILE A 10 13.35 -5.15 43.61
CA ILE A 10 13.23 -6.05 42.45
C ILE A 10 12.12 -5.52 41.55
N PHE A 11 12.40 -4.50 40.75
CA PHE A 11 11.51 -4.10 39.66
C PHE A 11 12.25 -3.46 38.47
N LEU A 12 13.48 -3.89 38.18
CA LEU A 12 14.28 -3.37 37.06
C LEU A 12 15.05 -4.47 36.31
N LEU A 13 14.38 -5.57 35.98
CA LEU A 13 14.85 -6.52 34.96
C LEU A 13 13.68 -6.93 34.05
N GLY A 14 12.96 -5.93 33.52
CA GLY A 14 12.07 -6.12 32.38
C GLY A 14 12.89 -5.95 31.10
N THR A 15 13.37 -7.05 30.53
CA THR A 15 14.10 -7.08 29.26
C THR A 15 13.24 -6.56 28.09
N PRO A 16 13.79 -5.82 27.12
CA PRO A 16 13.04 -5.18 26.03
C PRO A 16 12.71 -6.15 24.88
N ILE A 17 12.19 -7.35 25.19
CA ILE A 17 11.93 -8.39 24.17
C ILE A 17 10.80 -7.96 23.21
N GLY A 18 9.94 -7.01 23.60
CA GLY A 18 8.80 -6.57 22.79
C GLY A 18 9.13 -5.71 21.55
N LEU A 19 10.28 -5.02 21.51
CA LEU A 19 10.55 -4.06 20.42
C LEU A 19 10.88 -4.74 19.08
N MET A 20 11.62 -5.85 19.10
CA MET A 20 12.06 -6.55 17.88
C MET A 20 10.89 -7.21 17.14
N ALA A 21 9.95 -7.81 17.87
CA ALA A 21 8.80 -8.50 17.28
C ALA A 21 7.84 -7.54 16.56
N GLN A 22 7.65 -6.33 17.10
CA GLN A 22 6.79 -5.31 16.48
C GLN A 22 7.38 -4.79 15.16
N GLN A 23 8.71 -4.59 15.11
CA GLN A 23 9.38 -4.09 13.92
C GLN A 23 9.41 -5.11 12.77
N GLU A 24 9.60 -6.40 13.08
CA GLU A 24 9.50 -7.47 12.09
C GLU A 24 8.08 -7.59 11.53
N ALA A 25 7.06 -7.49 12.38
CA ALA A 25 5.65 -7.52 11.96
C ALA A 25 5.32 -6.36 11.00
N THR A 26 5.71 -5.13 11.33
CA THR A 26 5.51 -3.96 10.44
C THR A 26 6.22 -4.13 9.11
N THR A 27 7.46 -4.64 9.10
CA THR A 27 8.22 -4.88 7.87
C THR A 27 7.52 -5.92 6.98
N LYS A 28 7.00 -6.99 7.58
CA LYS A 28 6.26 -8.02 6.86
C LYS A 28 4.95 -7.49 6.25
N GLU A 29 4.23 -6.63 6.97
CA GLU A 29 3.02 -5.99 6.44
C GLU A 29 3.34 -5.06 5.25
N VAL A 30 4.35 -4.20 5.37
CA VAL A 30 4.77 -3.32 4.26
C VAL A 30 5.13 -4.13 3.01
N ASN A 31 5.92 -5.20 3.17
CA ASN A 31 6.27 -6.09 2.06
C ASN A 31 5.03 -6.77 1.46
N PHE A 32 4.09 -7.22 2.29
CA PHE A 32 2.86 -7.82 1.82
C PHE A 32 2.06 -6.87 0.93
N TYR A 33 1.81 -5.63 1.38
CA TYR A 33 1.04 -4.66 0.58
C TYR A 33 1.78 -4.16 -0.65
N THR A 34 3.12 -4.11 -0.60
CA THR A 34 3.94 -3.86 -1.79
C THR A 34 3.72 -4.95 -2.83
N HIS A 35 3.84 -6.24 -2.44
CA HIS A 35 3.62 -7.34 -3.36
C HIS A 35 2.17 -7.45 -3.84
N LEU A 36 1.20 -7.14 -2.98
CA LEU A 36 -0.21 -7.10 -3.36
C LEU A 36 -0.45 -6.05 -4.44
N ALA A 37 0.06 -4.83 -4.28
CA ALA A 37 -0.04 -3.77 -5.28
C ALA A 37 0.56 -4.17 -6.65
N VAL A 38 1.73 -4.83 -6.64
CA VAL A 38 2.37 -5.35 -7.86
C VAL A 38 1.48 -6.40 -8.51
N LYS A 39 0.97 -7.35 -7.73
CA LYS A 39 0.11 -8.40 -8.24
C LYS A 39 -1.18 -7.84 -8.83
N ASP A 40 -1.83 -6.93 -8.13
CA ASP A 40 -3.11 -6.35 -8.55
C ASP A 40 -2.93 -5.48 -9.80
N ALA A 41 -1.91 -4.62 -9.86
CA ALA A 41 -1.61 -3.86 -11.07
C ALA A 41 -1.34 -4.76 -12.28
N ASN A 42 -0.53 -5.81 -12.11
CA ASN A 42 -0.25 -6.75 -13.19
C ASN A 42 -1.49 -7.50 -13.67
N ASN A 43 -2.40 -7.87 -12.75
CA ASN A 43 -3.67 -8.47 -13.13
C ASN A 43 -4.53 -7.46 -13.89
N GLU A 44 -4.69 -6.26 -13.36
CA GLU A 44 -5.47 -5.16 -13.94
C GLU A 44 -5.03 -4.84 -15.38
N HIS A 45 -3.73 -4.78 -15.63
CA HIS A 45 -3.16 -4.56 -16.98
C HIS A 45 -3.51 -5.65 -18.00
N GLN A 46 -3.86 -6.85 -17.53
CA GLN A 46 -4.15 -8.03 -18.36
C GLN A 46 -5.64 -8.38 -18.44
N LEU A 47 -6.48 -7.73 -17.63
CA LEU A 47 -7.91 -8.01 -17.62
C LEU A 47 -8.56 -7.49 -18.90
N SER A 48 -9.34 -8.36 -19.52
CA SER A 48 -10.17 -8.04 -20.68
C SER A 48 -11.59 -8.51 -20.38
N TYR A 49 -12.55 -7.60 -20.54
CA TYR A 49 -13.96 -7.87 -20.26
C TYR A 49 -14.75 -7.93 -21.55
N ASN A 50 -15.67 -8.90 -21.63
CA ASN A 50 -16.61 -9.00 -22.75
C ASN A 50 -17.78 -8.01 -22.61
N LYS A 51 -18.03 -7.51 -21.39
CA LYS A 51 -19.09 -6.57 -21.06
C LYS A 51 -18.53 -5.42 -20.25
N LEU A 52 -18.97 -4.22 -20.57
CA LEU A 52 -18.59 -3.02 -19.83
C LEU A 52 -19.06 -3.05 -18.37
N GLU A 53 -20.21 -3.68 -18.11
CA GLU A 53 -20.75 -3.84 -16.75
C GLU A 53 -19.80 -4.63 -15.84
N ASP A 54 -19.21 -5.73 -16.34
CA ASP A 54 -18.27 -6.54 -15.59
C ASP A 54 -16.98 -5.76 -15.24
N GLU A 55 -16.53 -4.90 -16.16
CA GLU A 55 -15.39 -4.02 -15.90
C GLU A 55 -15.73 -2.94 -14.86
N GLN A 56 -16.93 -2.36 -14.93
CA GLN A 56 -17.40 -1.37 -13.95
C GLN A 56 -17.51 -1.96 -12.56
N ASP A 57 -18.05 -3.18 -12.44
CA ASP A 57 -18.16 -3.89 -11.17
C ASP A 57 -16.78 -4.16 -10.57
N PHE A 58 -15.84 -4.63 -11.38
CA PHE A 58 -14.46 -4.82 -10.94
C PHE A 58 -13.83 -3.54 -10.37
N TRP A 59 -13.94 -2.42 -11.09
CA TRP A 59 -13.37 -1.15 -10.61
C TRP A 59 -14.11 -0.59 -9.39
N SER A 60 -15.41 -0.87 -9.26
CA SER A 60 -16.18 -0.52 -8.07
C SER A 60 -15.69 -1.30 -6.83
N ASP A 61 -15.42 -2.59 -6.99
CA ASP A 61 -14.86 -3.44 -5.93
C ASP A 61 -13.45 -3.00 -5.56
N GLN A 62 -12.61 -2.73 -6.56
CA GLN A 62 -11.24 -2.26 -6.34
C GLN A 62 -11.22 -0.94 -5.55
N LYS A 63 -12.06 0.02 -5.93
CA LYS A 63 -12.19 1.30 -5.23
C LYS A 63 -12.71 1.11 -3.80
N SER A 64 -13.64 0.19 -3.60
CA SER A 64 -14.20 -0.11 -2.28
C SER A 64 -13.15 -0.71 -1.35
N TYR A 65 -12.35 -1.65 -1.86
CA TYR A 65 -11.20 -2.19 -1.13
C TYR A 65 -10.20 -1.10 -0.73
N GLU A 66 -9.82 -0.25 -1.69
CA GLU A 66 -8.85 0.83 -1.46
C GLU A 66 -9.35 1.85 -0.44
N ALA A 67 -10.63 2.22 -0.47
CA ALA A 67 -11.24 3.12 0.51
C ALA A 67 -11.28 2.51 1.92
N ILE A 68 -11.51 1.20 2.03
CA ILE A 68 -11.46 0.49 3.32
C ILE A 68 -10.01 0.45 3.83
N LEU A 69 -9.04 0.17 2.97
CA LEU A 69 -7.63 0.13 3.32
C LEU A 69 -7.14 1.51 3.80
N GLU A 70 -7.48 2.58 3.08
CA GLU A 70 -7.17 3.96 3.47
C GLU A 70 -7.73 4.30 4.86
N LYS A 71 -8.98 3.92 5.11
CA LYS A 71 -9.64 4.20 6.39
C LYS A 71 -9.04 3.41 7.55
N GLN A 72 -8.65 2.15 7.34
CA GLN A 72 -8.19 1.26 8.41
C GLN A 72 -6.69 1.35 8.65
N ARG A 73 -5.89 1.48 7.59
CA ARG A 73 -4.43 1.41 7.59
C ARG A 73 -3.86 2.42 6.57
N PRO A 74 -3.96 3.73 6.83
CA PRO A 74 -3.53 4.77 5.90
C PRO A 74 -2.03 4.68 5.54
N ASP A 75 -1.20 4.16 6.44
CA ASP A 75 0.22 3.87 6.21
C ASP A 75 0.43 2.80 5.14
N LEU A 76 -0.33 1.69 5.21
CA LEU A 76 -0.26 0.60 4.24
C LEU A 76 -0.96 0.94 2.92
N TYR A 77 -2.03 1.74 2.98
CA TYR A 77 -2.64 2.34 1.80
C TYR A 77 -1.64 3.18 1.00
N ALA A 78 -0.87 4.04 1.66
CA ALA A 78 0.15 4.86 1.00
C ALA A 78 1.24 3.99 0.32
N VAL A 79 1.68 2.91 0.98
CA VAL A 79 2.61 1.93 0.38
C VAL A 79 1.99 1.28 -0.85
N TYR A 80 0.77 0.78 -0.73
CA TYR A 80 0.03 0.11 -1.80
C TYR A 80 -0.14 1.02 -3.02
N MET A 81 -0.60 2.26 -2.81
CA MET A 81 -0.84 3.21 -3.91
C MET A 81 0.45 3.69 -4.57
N ARG A 82 1.53 3.91 -3.80
CA ARG A 82 2.84 4.27 -4.37
C ARG A 82 3.37 3.16 -5.27
N GLN A 83 3.22 1.89 -4.86
CA GLN A 83 3.66 0.77 -5.67
C GLN A 83 2.77 0.60 -6.90
N LYS A 84 1.43 0.70 -6.77
CA LYS A 84 0.52 0.72 -7.93
C LYS A 84 0.91 1.80 -8.93
N ARG A 85 1.15 3.03 -8.48
CA ARG A 85 1.62 4.13 -9.35
C ARG A 85 2.90 3.74 -10.11
N THR A 86 3.84 3.08 -9.44
CA THR A 86 5.10 2.64 -10.05
C THR A 86 4.85 1.63 -11.18
N GLU A 87 4.00 0.62 -10.95
CA GLU A 87 3.64 -0.36 -11.97
C GLU A 87 2.87 0.27 -13.14
N TYR A 88 1.90 1.14 -12.85
CA TYR A 88 1.11 1.81 -13.89
C TYR A 88 1.95 2.75 -14.76
N LEU A 89 2.94 3.44 -14.20
CA LEU A 89 3.91 4.23 -14.97
C LEU A 89 4.81 3.35 -15.85
N ALA A 90 5.26 2.21 -15.32
CA ALA A 90 6.06 1.26 -16.09
C ALA A 90 5.25 0.68 -17.26
N HIS A 91 3.99 0.32 -17.02
CA HIS A 91 3.08 -0.20 -18.04
C HIS A 91 2.70 0.86 -19.08
N GLN A 92 2.48 2.12 -18.66
CA GLN A 92 2.29 3.23 -19.60
C GLN A 92 3.45 3.31 -20.60
N LYS A 93 4.69 3.33 -20.10
CA LYS A 93 5.89 3.35 -20.95
C LYS A 93 5.97 2.11 -21.85
N TYR A 94 5.67 0.94 -21.31
CA TYR A 94 5.63 -0.29 -22.11
C TYR A 94 4.63 -0.19 -23.28
N CYS A 95 3.44 0.37 -23.03
CA CYS A 95 2.40 0.52 -24.05
C CYS A 95 2.71 1.60 -25.09
N GLU A 96 3.47 2.64 -24.73
CA GLU A 96 4.03 3.60 -25.69
C GLU A 96 4.94 2.90 -26.70
N ASP A 97 5.73 1.90 -26.26
CA ASP A 97 6.65 1.14 -27.10
C ASP A 97 6.00 -0.05 -27.83
N ASN A 98 4.90 -0.63 -27.30
CA ASN A 98 4.37 -1.94 -27.73
C ASN A 98 2.90 -1.96 -28.20
N ALA A 99 2.26 -0.79 -28.37
CA ALA A 99 0.86 -0.68 -28.81
C ALA A 99 -0.10 -1.61 -28.06
N CYS A 100 -0.48 -1.20 -26.85
CA CYS A 100 -1.51 -1.90 -26.08
C CYS A 100 -2.92 -1.49 -26.50
N ASP A 101 -3.86 -2.44 -26.47
CA ASP A 101 -5.28 -2.18 -26.56
C ASP A 101 -5.90 -2.22 -25.15
N HIS A 102 -6.46 -1.10 -24.71
CA HIS A 102 -7.09 -0.95 -23.40
C HIS A 102 -8.41 -0.21 -23.55
N THR A 103 -9.40 -0.56 -22.74
CA THR A 103 -10.69 0.13 -22.74
C THR A 103 -10.56 1.57 -22.24
N GLU A 104 -11.51 2.44 -22.61
CA GLU A 104 -11.55 3.81 -22.08
C GLU A 104 -11.67 3.84 -20.55
N LEU A 105 -12.39 2.87 -19.97
CA LEU A 105 -12.57 2.78 -18.53
C LEU A 105 -11.26 2.41 -17.83
N TYR A 106 -10.52 1.42 -18.34
CA TYR A 106 -9.18 1.13 -17.88
C TYR A 106 -8.27 2.36 -17.95
N LEU A 107 -8.24 3.06 -19.09
CA LEU A 107 -7.37 4.24 -19.27
C LEU A 107 -7.69 5.34 -18.26
N LYS A 108 -8.98 5.53 -17.95
CA LYS A 108 -9.43 6.44 -16.90
C LYS A 108 -8.91 6.02 -15.53
N GLN A 109 -8.99 4.74 -15.17
CA GLN A 109 -8.50 4.25 -13.88
C GLN A 109 -6.98 4.32 -13.78
N ALA A 110 -6.28 3.97 -14.85
CA ALA A 110 -4.83 4.11 -14.95
C ALA A 110 -4.37 5.54 -14.66
N SER A 111 -5.07 6.54 -15.21
CA SER A 111 -4.76 7.95 -14.96
C SER A 111 -4.87 8.33 -13.47
N ILE A 112 -5.82 7.73 -12.73
CA ILE A 112 -5.99 7.98 -11.30
C ILE A 112 -4.77 7.48 -10.52
N TYR A 113 -4.29 6.26 -10.82
CA TYR A 113 -3.11 5.70 -10.15
C TYR A 113 -1.83 6.46 -10.52
N ILE A 114 -1.67 6.87 -11.78
CA ILE A 114 -0.50 7.64 -12.23
C ILE A 114 -0.42 9.01 -11.55
N LEU A 115 -1.58 9.68 -11.40
CA LEU A 115 -1.67 11.01 -10.78
C LEU A 115 -1.71 10.97 -9.25
N HIS A 116 -1.88 9.79 -8.66
CA HIS A 116 -1.89 9.60 -7.21
C HIS A 116 -0.60 10.16 -6.59
N ASP A 117 -0.79 11.01 -5.58
CA ASP A 117 0.27 11.63 -4.76
C ASP A 117 1.31 12.53 -5.47
N THR A 118 0.95 13.11 -6.62
CA THR A 118 1.72 14.23 -7.21
C THR A 118 1.71 15.50 -6.32
N LYS A 119 0.85 15.58 -5.30
CA LYS A 119 0.76 16.71 -4.36
C LYS A 119 1.58 16.55 -3.06
N GLY A 120 2.02 15.33 -2.72
CA GLY A 120 2.84 15.08 -1.52
C GLY A 120 4.35 15.14 -1.78
N SER A 121 4.79 14.99 -3.03
CA SER A 121 6.23 14.89 -3.37
C SER A 121 7.00 16.22 -3.37
N GLU A 122 6.32 17.37 -3.39
CA GLU A 122 6.96 18.69 -3.34
C GLU A 122 7.30 19.15 -1.92
N LEU A 123 6.78 18.49 -0.88
CA LEU A 123 6.98 18.89 0.53
C LEU A 123 8.16 18.18 1.22
N VAL A 124 8.85 17.27 0.54
CA VAL A 124 10.01 16.53 1.08
C VAL A 124 11.33 16.95 0.42
N ALA A 125 11.29 17.97 -0.45
CA ALA A 125 12.45 18.50 -1.17
C ALA A 125 12.79 19.97 -0.80
N GLN A 126 12.61 20.35 0.47
CA GLN A 126 13.11 21.62 1.04
C GLN A 126 13.85 21.38 2.35
#